data_AF-A0A7J7Q8I9-F1
#
_entry.id   AF-A0A7J7Q8I9-F1
#
_cell.length_a   1.000
_cell.length_b   1.000
_cell.length_c   1.000
_cell.angle_alpha   90.00
_cell.angle_beta   90.00
_cell.angle_gamma   90.00
#
_symmetry.space_group_name_H-M   'P 1'
#
loop_
_entity.id
_entity.type
_entity.pdbx_description
1 polymer ?
#
loop_
_entity_poly.entity_id
_entity_poly.type
_entity_poly.pdbx_seq_one_letter_code
_entity_poly.pdbx_strand_id
1 'polypeptide(L)'
;MPPKAKKSKKGKKKAPEIVEPEHDPTWERVVISGLWNRPITALPDANTWPSWGALRERVLSACREVRVVNAPSVRDAFAAEVVKLSPPLLKTIDFHGCHNLHKLVLSPQSSCPALEALHLSSCPGLEYVLLQSNSVKQVDLTNCEALTKVLLQCPKLQCLSMTGCSQLESLMLWSDEITELDLTGADKVTKLELQCPQLNTPACKLPQVLVPPVAVRPVHPPIALMLCENAREAALAAAEARDRQWKAATASSGRYPAVYRSLTGMC
;
A
#
# COMPACT_ATOMS: atom_id res chain seq x y z
N MET A 1 41.31 7.92 -81.58
CA MET A 1 41.62 7.79 -80.14
C MET A 1 40.43 8.32 -79.35
N PRO A 2 39.67 7.48 -78.62
CA PRO A 2 38.57 7.95 -77.79
C PRO A 2 39.10 8.53 -76.46
N PRO A 3 38.44 9.54 -75.86
CA PRO A 3 38.91 10.18 -74.64
C PRO A 3 38.69 9.28 -73.42
N LYS A 4 39.71 9.23 -72.56
CA LYS A 4 39.77 8.43 -71.33
C LYS A 4 38.68 8.82 -70.34
N ALA A 5 37.94 7.82 -69.85
CA ALA A 5 37.03 7.94 -68.72
C ALA A 5 37.77 8.45 -67.46
N LYS A 6 37.36 9.61 -66.95
CA LYS A 6 37.80 10.10 -65.63
C LYS A 6 37.18 9.22 -64.55
N LYS A 7 37.98 8.38 -63.90
CA LYS A 7 37.62 7.75 -62.62
C LYS A 7 37.36 8.85 -61.60
N SER A 8 36.10 9.05 -61.23
CA SER A 8 35.71 9.86 -60.09
C SER A 8 36.25 9.20 -58.82
N LYS A 9 37.25 9.85 -58.20
CA LYS A 9 37.73 9.53 -56.86
C LYS A 9 36.57 9.81 -55.90
N LYS A 10 35.86 8.75 -55.49
CA LYS A 10 34.82 8.79 -54.47
C LYS A 10 35.49 9.23 -53.16
N GLY A 11 35.40 10.53 -52.87
CA GLY A 11 35.87 11.09 -51.61
C GLY A 11 35.16 10.37 -50.47
N LYS A 12 35.94 9.68 -49.62
CA LYS A 12 35.50 9.24 -48.30
C LYS A 12 35.06 10.51 -47.57
N LYS A 13 33.74 10.76 -47.47
CA LYS A 13 33.22 11.72 -46.50
C LYS A 13 33.70 11.22 -45.13
N LYS A 14 34.66 11.92 -44.52
CA LYS A 14 34.96 11.75 -43.10
C LYS A 14 33.62 11.87 -42.37
N ALA A 15 33.25 10.84 -41.62
CA ALA A 15 32.15 10.96 -40.68
C ALA A 15 32.43 12.20 -39.81
N PRO A 16 31.41 13.01 -39.46
CA PRO A 16 31.63 14.15 -38.59
C PRO A 16 32.33 13.64 -37.32
N GLU A 17 33.42 14.30 -36.94
CA GLU A 17 34.12 14.00 -35.70
C GLU A 17 33.17 14.42 -34.58
N ILE A 18 32.57 13.43 -33.92
CA ILE A 18 31.57 13.61 -32.89
C ILE A 18 32.33 14.11 -31.66
N VAL A 19 32.38 15.44 -31.47
CA VAL A 19 33.10 16.10 -30.36
C VAL A 19 32.24 16.14 -29.11
N GLU A 20 32.77 15.63 -27.99
CA GLU A 20 32.08 15.58 -26.70
C GLU A 20 31.67 16.98 -26.22
N PRO A 21 30.41 17.20 -25.80
CA PRO A 21 30.00 18.48 -25.25
C PRO A 21 30.78 18.79 -23.98
N GLU A 22 31.03 20.08 -23.72
CA GLU A 22 31.75 20.52 -22.52
C GLU A 22 31.07 20.00 -21.25
N HIS A 23 31.88 19.51 -20.30
CA HIS A 23 31.39 19.03 -19.02
C HIS A 23 30.90 20.19 -18.16
N ASP A 24 29.74 20.05 -17.54
CA ASP A 24 29.29 21.03 -16.55
C ASP A 24 30.24 20.96 -15.34
N PRO A 25 30.96 22.05 -14.99
CA PRO A 25 31.91 22.05 -13.87
C PRO A 25 31.24 21.76 -12.53
N THR A 26 29.90 21.82 -12.45
CA THR A 26 29.16 21.44 -11.25
C THR A 26 29.22 19.94 -10.97
N TRP A 27 29.41 19.08 -11.97
CA TRP A 27 29.50 17.62 -11.75
C TRP A 27 30.73 17.24 -10.92
N GLU A 28 31.89 17.83 -11.23
CA GLU A 28 33.10 17.64 -10.44
C GLU A 28 32.95 18.19 -9.02
N ARG A 29 32.29 19.34 -8.87
CA ARG A 29 31.98 19.90 -7.55
C ARG A 29 31.09 18.99 -6.73
N VAL A 30 30.11 18.32 -7.33
CA VAL A 30 29.27 17.34 -6.62
C VAL A 30 30.07 16.10 -6.24
N VAL A 31 30.96 15.61 -7.10
CA VAL A 31 31.82 14.46 -6.75
C VAL A 31 32.72 14.79 -5.55
N ILE A 32 33.19 16.04 -5.45
CA ILE A 32 34.01 16.51 -4.32
C ILE A 32 33.15 16.76 -3.07
N SER A 33 31.99 17.43 -3.22
CA SER A 33 31.14 17.81 -2.08
C SER A 33 30.29 16.65 -1.55
N GLY A 34 29.96 15.67 -2.40
CA GLY A 34 29.03 14.59 -2.13
C GLY A 34 27.57 15.05 -2.02
N LEU A 35 27.23 16.28 -2.42
CA LEU A 35 25.87 16.80 -2.30
C LEU A 35 25.27 17.06 -3.68
N TRP A 36 24.21 16.33 -4.02
CA TRP A 36 23.41 16.60 -5.20
C TRP A 36 22.13 17.33 -4.80
N ASN A 37 21.97 18.60 -5.18
CA ASN A 37 20.79 19.43 -4.86
C ASN A 37 20.09 20.00 -6.11
N ARG A 38 20.34 19.40 -7.28
CA ARG A 38 19.89 19.91 -8.59
C ARG A 38 18.80 19.00 -9.18
N PRO A 39 17.97 19.50 -10.12
CA PRO A 39 17.01 18.65 -10.80
C PRO A 39 17.70 17.52 -11.57
N ILE A 40 16.99 16.41 -11.76
CA ILE A 40 17.47 15.25 -12.54
C ILE A 40 17.93 15.60 -13.95
N THR A 41 17.39 16.67 -14.55
CA THR A 41 17.75 17.16 -15.89
C THR A 41 19.18 17.70 -15.96
N ALA A 42 19.78 18.05 -14.83
CA ALA A 42 21.17 18.50 -14.75
C ALA A 42 22.15 17.32 -14.61
N LEU A 43 21.67 16.09 -14.40
CA LEU A 43 22.54 14.92 -14.40
C LEU A 43 23.00 14.61 -15.83
N PRO A 44 24.24 14.11 -15.99
CA PRO A 44 24.68 13.58 -17.28
C PRO A 44 23.70 12.49 -17.75
N ASP A 45 23.31 12.52 -19.02
CA ASP A 45 22.43 11.51 -19.63
C ASP A 45 23.20 10.81 -20.77
N ALA A 46 23.17 9.48 -20.76
CA ALA A 46 23.76 8.64 -21.80
C ALA A 46 23.12 8.87 -23.17
N ASN A 47 21.85 9.33 -23.21
CA ASN A 47 21.18 9.72 -24.45
C ASN A 47 21.79 10.98 -25.08
N THR A 48 22.32 11.89 -24.25
CA THR A 48 23.00 13.10 -24.72
C THR A 48 24.40 12.77 -25.21
N TRP A 49 25.13 11.91 -24.49
CA TRP A 49 26.45 11.46 -24.92
C TRP A 49 26.82 10.07 -24.37
N PRO A 50 27.46 9.17 -25.14
CA PRO A 50 27.73 7.80 -24.70
C PRO A 50 28.59 7.67 -23.42
N SER A 51 29.56 8.57 -23.20
CA SER A 51 30.42 8.54 -21.99
C SER A 51 29.72 9.09 -20.74
N TRP A 52 28.63 9.85 -20.91
CA TRP A 52 27.93 10.52 -19.82
C TRP A 52 27.18 9.54 -18.92
N GLY A 53 26.88 8.33 -19.39
CA GLY A 53 26.41 7.25 -18.51
C GLY A 53 27.39 6.96 -17.38
N ALA A 54 28.67 6.75 -17.70
CA ALA A 54 29.69 6.49 -16.68
C ALA A 54 29.93 7.70 -15.76
N LEU A 55 29.80 8.91 -16.30
CA LEU A 55 29.89 10.13 -15.49
C LEU A 55 28.71 10.26 -14.52
N ARG A 56 27.50 9.94 -14.96
CA ARG A 56 26.30 9.91 -14.13
C ARG A 56 26.46 8.92 -12.97
N GLU A 57 26.96 7.72 -13.26
CA GLU A 57 27.26 6.71 -12.23
C GLU A 57 28.31 7.23 -11.24
N ARG A 58 29.38 7.87 -11.73
CA ARG A 58 30.43 8.45 -10.89
C ARG A 58 29.91 9.58 -9.99
N VAL A 59 29.06 10.45 -10.52
CA VAL A 59 28.45 11.54 -9.75
C VAL A 59 27.56 10.96 -8.65
N LEU A 60 26.64 10.06 -9.00
CA LEU A 60 25.68 9.48 -8.05
C LEU A 60 26.35 8.57 -7.01
N SER A 61 27.35 7.77 -7.40
CA SER A 61 28.12 6.91 -6.47
C SER A 61 28.93 7.69 -5.44
N ALA A 62 29.37 8.91 -5.77
CA ALA A 62 30.07 9.80 -4.87
C ALA A 62 29.13 10.60 -3.94
N CYS A 63 27.83 10.61 -4.20
CA CYS A 63 26.86 11.37 -3.40
C CYS A 63 26.67 10.76 -2.02
N ARG A 64 26.79 11.62 -1.00
CA ARG A 64 26.38 11.40 0.38
C ARG A 64 24.94 11.84 0.64
N GLU A 65 24.49 12.83 -0.11
CA GLU A 65 23.12 13.34 0.00
C GLU A 65 22.59 13.64 -1.39
N VAL A 66 21.40 13.12 -1.69
CA VAL A 66 20.67 13.40 -2.92
C VAL A 66 19.36 14.09 -2.54
N ARG A 67 19.28 15.37 -2.84
CA ARG A 67 18.16 16.26 -2.56
C ARG A 67 17.58 16.78 -3.88
N VAL A 68 16.39 16.34 -4.23
CA VAL A 68 15.67 16.82 -5.42
C VAL A 68 14.25 17.17 -5.02
N VAL A 69 13.97 18.47 -4.97
CA VAL A 69 12.79 19.03 -4.31
C VAL A 69 11.83 19.62 -5.32
N ASN A 70 10.52 19.46 -5.08
CA ASN A 70 9.45 20.08 -5.89
C ASN A 70 9.60 19.84 -7.40
N ALA A 71 10.19 18.70 -7.76
CA ALA A 71 10.60 18.43 -9.13
C ALA A 71 9.64 17.42 -9.79
N PRO A 72 8.83 17.84 -10.77
CA PRO A 72 7.95 16.90 -11.50
C PRO A 72 8.74 15.91 -12.35
N SER A 73 10.04 16.16 -12.56
CA SER A 73 10.92 15.28 -13.32
C SER A 73 11.33 14.01 -12.55
N VAL A 74 11.15 13.98 -11.22
CA VAL A 74 11.45 12.79 -10.41
C VAL A 74 10.33 11.77 -10.60
N ARG A 75 10.70 10.61 -11.13
CA ARG A 75 9.83 9.46 -11.36
C ARG A 75 10.39 8.24 -10.63
N ASP A 76 9.57 7.21 -10.50
CA ASP A 76 9.94 5.93 -9.88
C ASP A 76 11.25 5.34 -10.44
N ALA A 77 11.47 5.48 -11.75
CA ALA A 77 12.67 4.98 -12.42
C ALA A 77 13.96 5.64 -11.90
N PHE A 78 13.92 6.93 -11.55
CA PHE A 78 15.09 7.62 -11.01
C PHE A 78 15.41 7.17 -9.60
N ALA A 79 14.39 7.02 -8.75
CA ALA A 79 14.59 6.51 -7.40
C ALA A 79 15.17 5.08 -7.44
N ALA A 80 14.64 4.23 -8.32
CA ALA A 80 15.19 2.89 -8.56
C ALA A 80 16.63 2.93 -9.10
N GLU A 81 16.96 3.91 -9.95
CA GLU A 81 18.31 4.09 -10.48
C GLU A 81 19.33 4.46 -9.39
N VAL A 82 19.03 5.46 -8.56
CA VAL A 82 19.90 5.88 -7.44
C VAL A 82 20.24 4.69 -6.56
N VAL A 83 19.29 3.79 -6.36
CA VAL A 83 19.41 2.60 -5.52
C VAL A 83 20.16 1.48 -6.23
N LYS A 84 19.91 1.30 -7.52
CA LYS A 84 20.65 0.35 -8.37
C LYS A 84 22.14 0.65 -8.38
N LEU A 85 22.51 1.94 -8.38
CA LEU A 85 23.90 2.36 -8.30
C LEU A 85 24.53 2.10 -6.92
N SER A 86 23.72 1.80 -5.91
CA SER A 86 24.13 1.43 -4.54
C SER A 86 25.26 2.32 -3.99
N PRO A 87 25.08 3.66 -4.00
CA PRO A 87 26.09 4.59 -3.51
C PRO A 87 26.44 4.27 -2.05
N PRO A 88 27.69 3.83 -1.76
CA PRO A 88 28.04 3.30 -0.44
C PRO A 88 28.10 4.39 0.63
N LEU A 89 28.22 5.65 0.21
CA LEU A 89 28.33 6.82 1.08
C LEU A 89 27.01 7.57 1.27
N LEU A 90 25.94 7.16 0.58
CA LEU A 90 24.66 7.87 0.61
C LEU A 90 24.00 7.71 1.98
N LYS A 91 23.81 8.84 2.65
CA LYS A 91 23.18 8.96 3.97
C LYS A 91 21.75 9.47 3.90
N THR A 92 21.47 10.36 2.95
CA THR A 92 20.16 11.03 2.90
C THR A 92 19.64 11.06 1.48
N ILE A 93 18.38 10.65 1.33
CA ILE A 93 17.58 10.86 0.11
C ILE A 93 16.43 11.78 0.48
N ASP A 94 16.33 12.90 -0.22
CA ASP A 94 15.25 13.86 -0.05
C ASP A 94 14.56 14.15 -1.39
N PHE A 95 13.34 13.66 -1.52
CA PHE A 95 12.45 13.85 -2.67
C PHE A 95 11.15 14.57 -2.28
N HIS A 96 11.16 15.43 -1.27
CA HIS A 96 9.94 16.13 -0.89
C HIS A 96 9.33 16.96 -2.04
N GLY A 97 8.00 16.95 -2.13
CA GLY A 97 7.26 17.67 -3.17
C GLY A 97 7.35 17.03 -4.57
N CYS A 98 7.76 15.76 -4.68
CA CYS A 98 7.84 15.09 -5.98
C CYS A 98 6.47 14.54 -6.41
N HIS A 99 5.83 15.24 -7.35
CA HIS A 99 4.46 14.99 -7.79
C HIS A 99 4.27 13.71 -8.60
N ASN A 100 5.31 13.25 -9.31
CA ASN A 100 5.26 12.11 -10.23
C ASN A 100 5.88 10.83 -9.67
N LEU A 101 6.11 10.79 -8.35
CA LEU A 101 6.56 9.60 -7.65
C LEU A 101 5.31 8.82 -7.21
N HIS A 102 5.11 7.63 -7.78
CA HIS A 102 3.97 6.76 -7.47
C HIS A 102 4.37 5.57 -6.62
N LYS A 103 5.51 4.95 -6.94
CA LYS A 103 6.00 3.75 -6.27
C LYS A 103 7.46 3.89 -5.94
N LEU A 104 7.77 3.83 -4.65
CA LEU A 104 9.13 3.78 -4.18
C LEU A 104 9.44 2.39 -3.65
N VAL A 105 10.37 1.70 -4.33
CA VAL A 105 10.85 0.38 -3.93
C VAL A 105 12.35 0.44 -3.69
N LEU A 106 12.73 0.26 -2.44
CA LEU A 106 14.10 0.25 -1.95
C LEU A 106 14.38 -1.14 -1.36
N SER A 107 14.94 -2.03 -2.19
CA SER A 107 15.23 -3.44 -1.88
C SER A 107 16.35 -3.91 -2.83
N PRO A 108 17.41 -4.67 -2.45
CA PRO A 108 17.58 -5.63 -1.34
C PRO A 108 18.58 -5.13 -0.26
N GLN A 109 18.81 -5.91 0.81
CA GLN A 109 19.53 -5.55 2.06
C GLN A 109 20.96 -4.96 1.93
N SER A 110 21.49 -4.85 0.71
CA SER A 110 22.80 -4.28 0.36
C SER A 110 22.73 -2.91 -0.33
N SER A 111 21.55 -2.43 -0.71
CA SER A 111 21.40 -1.14 -1.38
C SER A 111 21.56 0.00 -0.38
N CYS A 112 22.57 0.84 -0.57
CA CYS A 112 22.89 2.01 0.26
C CYS A 112 23.09 1.67 1.75
N PRO A 113 24.20 0.99 2.13
CA PRO A 113 24.45 0.52 3.49
C PRO A 113 24.60 1.64 4.54
N ALA A 114 24.77 2.88 4.10
CA ALA A 114 24.93 4.05 4.95
C ALA A 114 23.68 4.95 4.98
N LEU A 115 22.56 4.56 4.35
CA LEU A 115 21.36 5.40 4.26
C LEU A 115 20.72 5.53 5.64
N GLU A 116 20.66 6.73 6.17
CA GLU A 116 20.12 7.05 7.50
C GLU A 116 18.75 7.73 7.43
N ALA A 117 18.51 8.57 6.42
CA ALA A 117 17.29 9.38 6.32
C ALA A 117 16.65 9.33 4.92
N LEU A 118 15.33 9.21 4.88
CA LEU A 118 14.51 9.25 3.68
C LEU A 118 13.36 10.25 3.86
N HIS A 119 13.36 11.32 3.08
CA HIS A 119 12.33 12.36 3.09
C HIS A 119 11.52 12.30 1.79
N LEU A 120 10.21 12.02 1.92
CA LEU A 120 9.25 11.94 0.82
C LEU A 120 8.00 12.77 1.12
N SER A 121 8.13 13.82 1.93
CA SER A 121 6.99 14.62 2.34
C SER A 121 6.33 15.33 1.16
N SER A 122 5.02 15.57 1.26
CA SER A 122 4.20 16.26 0.25
C SER A 122 4.31 15.66 -1.16
N CYS A 123 4.36 14.33 -1.28
CA CYS A 123 4.32 13.63 -2.57
C CYS A 123 2.88 13.18 -2.87
N PRO A 124 2.06 13.97 -3.60
CA PRO A 124 0.63 13.70 -3.78
C PRO A 124 0.35 12.45 -4.62
N GLY A 125 1.29 12.04 -5.48
CA GLY A 125 1.14 10.86 -6.33
C GLY A 125 1.59 9.54 -5.68
N LEU A 126 2.21 9.59 -4.49
CA LEU A 126 2.88 8.44 -3.90
C LEU A 126 1.87 7.46 -3.31
N GLU A 127 1.73 6.29 -3.93
CA GLU A 127 0.74 5.27 -3.56
C GLU A 127 1.34 4.13 -2.74
N TYR A 128 2.60 3.77 -3.03
CA TYR A 128 3.24 2.58 -2.49
C TYR A 128 4.68 2.86 -2.07
N VAL A 129 5.02 2.51 -0.83
CA VAL A 129 6.38 2.58 -0.30
C VAL A 129 6.79 1.22 0.25
N LEU A 130 7.85 0.66 -0.33
CA LEU A 130 8.54 -0.53 0.15
C LEU A 130 9.98 -0.15 0.47
N LEU A 131 10.37 -0.23 1.74
CA LEU A 131 11.73 0.03 2.17
C LEU A 131 12.24 -1.11 3.03
N GLN A 132 13.32 -1.74 2.56
CA GLN A 132 14.08 -2.75 3.31
C GLN A 132 15.52 -2.26 3.46
N SER A 133 15.90 -1.82 4.66
CA SER A 133 17.24 -1.28 4.93
C SER A 133 17.68 -1.61 6.34
N ASN A 134 18.98 -1.87 6.52
CA ASN A 134 19.58 -2.13 7.83
C ASN A 134 20.15 -0.86 8.51
N SER A 135 20.11 0.28 7.83
CA SER A 135 20.76 1.53 8.29
C SER A 135 19.78 2.70 8.49
N VAL A 136 18.59 2.66 7.87
CA VAL A 136 17.66 3.79 7.92
C VAL A 136 17.13 3.99 9.34
N LYS A 137 17.24 5.23 9.81
CA LYS A 137 16.80 5.70 11.14
C LYS A 137 15.58 6.60 11.06
N GLN A 138 15.42 7.35 9.97
CA GLN A 138 14.34 8.31 9.81
C GLN A 138 13.65 8.16 8.45
N VAL A 139 12.32 8.10 8.48
CA VAL A 139 11.48 8.12 7.29
C VAL A 139 10.37 9.16 7.48
N ASP A 140 10.25 10.07 6.52
CA ASP A 140 9.22 11.11 6.51
C ASP A 140 8.32 10.95 5.28
N LEU A 141 7.05 10.61 5.53
CA LEU A 141 5.96 10.42 4.55
C LEU A 141 4.83 11.43 4.81
N THR A 142 5.11 12.57 5.45
CA THR A 142 4.07 13.56 5.79
C THR A 142 3.38 14.12 4.55
N ASN A 143 2.07 14.34 4.62
CA ASN A 143 1.22 14.87 3.53
C ASN A 143 1.27 14.06 2.22
N CYS A 144 1.43 12.74 2.29
CA CYS A 144 1.29 11.84 1.13
C CYS A 144 -0.17 11.37 1.01
N GLU A 145 -1.03 12.19 0.41
CA GLU A 145 -2.49 11.95 0.40
C GLU A 145 -2.91 10.68 -0.35
N ALA A 146 -2.20 10.29 -1.42
CA ALA A 146 -2.51 9.09 -2.19
C ALA A 146 -1.90 7.79 -1.62
N LEU A 147 -1.20 7.87 -0.49
CA LEU A 147 -0.46 6.73 0.06
C LEU A 147 -1.41 5.66 0.60
N THR A 148 -1.43 4.50 -0.05
CA THR A 148 -2.32 3.38 0.31
C THR A 148 -1.61 2.28 1.07
N LYS A 149 -0.33 2.05 0.78
CA LYS A 149 0.41 0.88 1.26
C LYS A 149 1.85 1.24 1.64
N VAL A 150 2.22 0.89 2.88
CA VAL A 150 3.55 1.13 3.44
C VAL A 150 4.08 -0.17 4.02
N LEU A 151 5.23 -0.62 3.50
CA LEU A 151 5.99 -1.76 4.02
C LEU A 151 7.40 -1.29 4.40
N LEU A 152 7.69 -1.25 5.70
CA LEU A 152 8.97 -0.82 6.23
C LEU A 152 9.61 -1.96 7.02
N GLN A 153 10.72 -2.49 6.51
CA GLN A 153 11.57 -3.44 7.22
C GLN A 153 12.91 -2.77 7.52
N CYS A 154 12.95 -2.06 8.65
CA CYS A 154 14.07 -1.22 9.05
C CYS A 154 14.32 -1.40 10.55
N PRO A 155 15.22 -2.32 10.97
CA PRO A 155 15.43 -2.62 12.39
C PRO A 155 15.93 -1.41 13.19
N LYS A 156 16.62 -0.47 12.55
CA LYS A 156 17.15 0.76 13.19
C LYS A 156 16.26 1.99 13.05
N LEU A 157 15.01 1.83 12.59
CA LEU A 157 14.13 2.97 12.40
C LEU A 157 13.71 3.55 13.74
N GLN A 158 14.08 4.80 14.00
CA GLN A 158 13.77 5.52 15.24
C GLN A 158 12.56 6.45 15.07
N CYS A 159 12.45 7.09 13.90
CA CYS A 159 11.43 8.08 13.61
C CYS A 159 10.68 7.74 12.31
N LEU A 160 9.35 7.66 12.40
CA LEU A 160 8.46 7.52 11.25
C LEU A 160 7.34 8.57 11.34
N SER A 161 7.29 9.47 10.36
CA SER A 161 6.23 10.49 10.28
C SER A 161 5.32 10.18 9.10
N MET A 162 4.02 10.05 9.33
CA MET A 162 3.01 9.78 8.28
C MET A 162 1.74 10.63 8.44
N THR A 163 1.85 11.80 9.09
CA THR A 163 0.71 12.69 9.27
C THR A 163 0.15 13.13 7.92
N GLY A 164 -1.18 13.16 7.76
CA GLY A 164 -1.84 13.53 6.50
C GLY A 164 -1.99 12.40 5.47
N CYS A 165 -1.62 11.16 5.78
CA CYS A 165 -1.85 9.99 4.93
C CYS A 165 -3.29 9.42 5.08
N SER A 166 -4.29 10.16 4.58
CA SER A 166 -5.72 9.83 4.78
C SER A 166 -6.20 8.57 4.03
N GLN A 167 -5.49 8.14 2.99
CA GLN A 167 -5.84 6.97 2.17
C GLN A 167 -5.09 5.69 2.55
N LEU A 168 -4.37 5.69 3.69
CA LEU A 168 -3.57 4.55 4.10
C LEU A 168 -4.46 3.35 4.45
N GLU A 169 -4.32 2.26 3.70
CA GLU A 169 -5.10 1.02 3.88
C GLU A 169 -4.30 -0.07 4.60
N SER A 170 -2.99 -0.16 4.32
CA SER A 170 -2.10 -1.19 4.85
C SER A 170 -0.78 -0.62 5.33
N LEU A 171 -0.47 -0.85 6.60
CA LEU A 171 0.81 -0.53 7.22
C LEU A 171 1.45 -1.78 7.80
N MET A 172 2.64 -2.13 7.32
CA MET A 172 3.50 -3.12 7.94
C MET A 172 4.82 -2.48 8.33
N LEU A 173 5.16 -2.57 9.61
CA LEU A 173 6.37 -1.97 10.16
C LEU A 173 7.11 -3.00 11.02
N TRP A 174 8.36 -3.27 10.64
CA TRP A 174 9.32 -4.03 11.42
C TRP A 174 10.48 -3.11 11.80
N SER A 175 10.58 -2.75 13.08
CA SER A 175 11.67 -1.95 13.64
C SER A 175 11.93 -2.33 15.09
N ASP A 176 13.20 -2.42 15.49
CA ASP A 176 13.60 -2.73 16.85
C ASP A 176 13.81 -1.47 17.71
N GLU A 177 13.99 -0.29 17.09
CA GLU A 177 14.36 0.97 17.76
C GLU A 177 13.25 2.04 17.80
N ILE A 178 12.09 1.81 17.15
CA ILE A 178 11.02 2.81 17.12
C ILE A 178 10.32 2.91 18.48
N THR A 179 10.22 4.12 19.01
CA THR A 179 9.62 4.39 20.34
C THR A 179 8.22 4.98 20.26
N GLU A 180 7.96 5.78 19.23
CA GLU A 180 6.71 6.52 19.04
C GLU A 180 6.20 6.35 17.60
N LEU A 181 4.88 6.19 17.45
CA LEU A 181 4.23 6.10 16.16
C LEU A 181 2.88 6.82 16.22
N ASP A 182 2.75 7.90 15.45
CA ASP A 182 1.50 8.63 15.33
C ASP A 182 0.75 8.19 14.06
N LEU A 183 -0.43 7.59 14.23
CA LEU A 183 -1.33 7.18 13.15
C LEU A 183 -2.62 8.01 13.15
N THR A 184 -2.63 9.18 13.79
CA THR A 184 -3.79 10.08 13.79
C THR A 184 -4.13 10.53 12.36
N GLY A 185 -5.38 10.31 11.96
CA GLY A 185 -5.89 10.65 10.62
C GLY A 185 -5.75 9.53 9.57
N ALA A 186 -5.20 8.37 9.92
CA ALA A 186 -5.19 7.19 9.05
C ALA A 186 -6.50 6.37 9.20
N ASP A 187 -7.64 6.98 8.89
CA ASP A 187 -8.97 6.44 9.21
C ASP A 187 -9.35 5.21 8.37
N LYS A 188 -8.62 4.94 7.29
CA LYS A 188 -8.89 3.85 6.33
C LYS A 188 -8.03 2.61 6.52
N VAL A 189 -7.22 2.55 7.58
CA VAL A 189 -6.31 1.42 7.80
C VAL A 189 -7.12 0.16 8.09
N THR A 190 -7.05 -0.81 7.19
CA THR A 190 -7.68 -2.13 7.32
C THR A 190 -6.70 -3.19 7.81
N LYS A 191 -5.41 -3.03 7.46
CA LYS A 191 -4.35 -3.97 7.78
C LYS A 191 -3.20 -3.26 8.49
N LEU A 192 -2.97 -3.63 9.75
CA LEU A 192 -1.91 -3.08 10.58
C LEU A 192 -1.09 -4.24 11.17
N GLU A 193 0.16 -4.37 10.73
CA GLU A 193 1.14 -5.32 11.29
C GLU A 193 2.31 -4.52 11.85
N LEU A 194 2.45 -4.48 13.18
CA LEU A 194 3.52 -3.78 13.87
C LEU A 194 4.37 -4.82 14.63
N GLN A 195 5.64 -4.91 14.29
CA GLN A 195 6.62 -5.70 15.02
C GLN A 195 7.67 -4.73 15.57
N CYS A 196 7.30 -4.09 16.68
CA CYS A 196 8.10 -3.04 17.30
C CYS A 196 8.18 -3.27 18.82
N PRO A 197 9.24 -3.94 19.32
CA PRO A 197 9.34 -4.32 20.72
C PRO A 197 9.53 -3.12 21.67
N GLN A 198 10.04 -1.99 21.17
CA GLN A 198 10.29 -0.77 21.96
C GLN A 198 9.17 0.27 21.86
N LEU A 199 8.07 -0.03 21.14
CA LEU A 199 6.99 0.92 20.95
C LEU A 199 6.24 1.13 22.27
N ASN A 200 6.32 2.35 22.81
CA ASN A 200 5.65 2.65 24.07
C ASN A 200 4.14 2.78 23.80
N THR A 201 3.34 1.88 24.36
CA THR A 201 1.89 1.77 24.13
C THR A 201 1.07 3.05 24.30
N PRO A 202 1.39 4.02 25.19
CA PRO A 202 0.63 5.28 25.26
C PRO A 202 0.97 6.30 24.16
N ALA A 203 2.09 6.14 23.44
CA ALA A 203 2.49 7.03 22.33
C ALA A 203 1.89 6.61 20.98
N CYS A 204 1.41 5.37 20.87
CA CYS A 204 0.73 4.88 19.68
C CYS A 204 -0.71 5.41 19.64
N LYS A 205 -0.92 6.55 19.00
CA LYS A 205 -2.27 7.09 18.76
C LYS A 205 -2.88 6.37 17.57
N LEU A 206 -3.50 5.23 17.85
CA LEU A 206 -4.22 4.46 16.86
C LEU A 206 -5.49 5.22 16.41
N PRO A 207 -5.85 5.17 15.11
CA PRO A 207 -7.14 5.63 14.65
C PRO A 207 -8.23 4.84 15.38
N GLN A 208 -9.33 5.50 15.75
CA GLN A 208 -10.50 4.79 16.27
C GLN A 208 -11.02 3.89 15.15
N VAL A 209 -10.69 2.60 15.21
CA VAL A 209 -11.19 1.62 14.26
C VAL A 209 -12.71 1.58 14.43
N LEU A 210 -13.44 2.22 13.51
CA LEU A 210 -14.87 2.00 13.34
C LEU A 210 -15.02 0.57 12.83
N VAL A 211 -15.03 -0.38 13.76
CA VAL A 211 -15.36 -1.76 13.44
C VAL A 211 -16.77 -1.72 12.84
N PRO A 212 -16.96 -2.11 11.56
CA PRO A 212 -18.29 -2.14 11.01
C PRO A 212 -19.13 -3.05 11.91
N PRO A 213 -20.30 -2.58 12.39
CA PRO A 213 -21.11 -3.37 13.32
C PRO A 213 -21.33 -4.74 12.69
N VAL A 214 -20.91 -5.79 13.40
CA VAL A 214 -21.13 -7.17 12.96
C VAL A 214 -22.63 -7.29 12.71
N ALA A 215 -23.01 -7.59 11.47
CA ALA A 215 -24.41 -7.79 11.13
C ALA A 215 -24.94 -8.94 11.97
N VAL A 216 -25.62 -8.61 13.07
CA VAL A 216 -26.33 -9.57 13.89
C VAL A 216 -27.45 -10.07 13.00
N ARG A 217 -27.32 -11.30 12.48
CA ARG A 217 -28.44 -11.94 11.80
C ARG A 217 -29.57 -11.96 12.83
N PRO A 218 -30.73 -11.33 12.57
CA PRO A 218 -31.84 -11.43 13.49
C PRO A 218 -32.17 -12.93 13.57
N VAL A 219 -32.15 -13.51 14.76
CA VAL A 219 -32.59 -14.89 14.94
C VAL A 219 -34.11 -14.83 14.90
N HIS A 220 -34.70 -14.98 13.71
CA HIS A 220 -36.14 -15.20 13.61
C HIS A 220 -36.37 -16.66 14.02
N PRO A 221 -37.35 -16.96 14.89
CA PRO A 221 -37.83 -18.32 15.00
C PRO A 221 -38.19 -18.80 13.58
N PRO A 222 -37.74 -19.99 13.13
CA PRO A 222 -38.00 -20.44 11.78
C PRO A 222 -39.52 -20.41 11.56
N ILE A 223 -39.95 -19.75 10.47
CA ILE A 223 -41.36 -19.59 10.09
C ILE A 223 -42.09 -20.95 10.14
N ALA A 224 -41.38 -22.05 9.91
CA ALA A 224 -41.85 -23.42 10.08
C ALA A 224 -42.45 -23.72 11.47
N LEU A 225 -41.89 -23.20 12.57
CA LEU A 225 -42.42 -23.42 13.92
C LEU A 225 -43.76 -22.70 14.12
N MET A 226 -43.87 -21.43 13.68
CA MET A 226 -45.15 -20.70 13.74
C MET A 226 -46.22 -21.35 12.86
N LEU A 227 -45.84 -21.86 11.68
CA LEU A 227 -46.76 -22.59 10.81
C LEU A 227 -47.24 -23.91 11.45
N CYS A 228 -46.34 -24.64 12.13
CA CYS A 228 -46.70 -25.85 12.88
C CYS A 228 -47.64 -25.54 14.04
N GLU A 229 -47.41 -24.46 14.79
CA GLU A 229 -48.29 -24.03 15.88
C GLU A 229 -49.68 -23.66 15.37
N ASN A 230 -49.77 -22.84 14.31
CA ASN A 230 -51.04 -22.45 13.68
C ASN A 230 -51.81 -23.67 13.15
N ALA A 231 -51.11 -24.62 12.51
CA ALA A 231 -51.73 -25.86 12.01
C ALA A 231 -52.27 -26.73 13.16
N ARG A 232 -51.55 -26.79 14.29
CA ARG A 232 -51.98 -27.53 15.49
C ARG A 232 -53.24 -26.93 16.12
N GLU A 233 -53.30 -25.60 16.23
CA GLU A 233 -54.46 -24.89 16.77
C GLU A 233 -55.69 -25.04 15.87
N ALA A 234 -55.51 -24.92 14.54
CA ALA A 234 -56.59 -25.16 13.58
C ALA A 234 -57.13 -26.59 13.67
N ALA A 235 -56.26 -27.59 13.84
CA ALA A 235 -56.67 -28.99 14.01
C ALA A 235 -57.46 -29.22 15.31
N LEU A 236 -57.04 -28.60 16.42
CA LEU A 236 -57.77 -28.65 17.70
C LEU A 236 -59.15 -28.01 17.59
N ALA A 237 -59.25 -26.81 17.01
CA ALA A 237 -60.52 -26.12 16.82
C ALA A 237 -61.49 -26.93 15.93
N ALA A 238 -60.97 -27.56 14.87
CA ALA A 238 -61.77 -28.44 14.01
C ALA A 238 -62.27 -29.70 14.76
N ALA A 239 -61.42 -30.30 15.60
CA ALA A 239 -61.81 -31.45 16.43
C ALA A 239 -62.91 -31.06 17.43
N GLU A 240 -62.77 -29.93 18.13
CA GLU A 240 -63.80 -29.42 19.04
C GLU A 240 -65.11 -29.09 18.32
N ALA A 241 -65.05 -28.50 17.12
CA ALA A 241 -66.24 -28.20 16.33
C ALA A 241 -66.98 -29.49 15.95
N ARG A 242 -66.24 -30.53 15.55
CA ARG A 242 -66.81 -31.85 15.22
C ARG A 242 -67.43 -32.52 16.44
N ASP A 243 -66.79 -32.43 17.60
CA ASP A 243 -67.35 -32.92 18.87
C ASP A 243 -68.61 -32.17 19.29
N ARG A 244 -68.65 -30.83 19.11
CA ARG A 244 -69.86 -30.03 19.36
C ARG A 244 -71.00 -30.44 18.43
N GLN A 245 -70.71 -30.64 17.14
CA GLN A 245 -71.71 -31.14 16.17
C GLN A 245 -72.20 -32.53 16.52
N TRP A 246 -71.33 -33.45 16.91
CA TRP A 246 -71.70 -34.80 17.36
C TRP A 246 -72.58 -34.77 18.61
N LYS A 247 -72.21 -33.98 19.62
CA LYS A 247 -72.99 -33.81 20.85
C LYS A 247 -74.37 -33.19 20.58
N ALA A 248 -74.45 -32.22 19.67
CA ALA A 248 -75.72 -31.62 19.25
C ALA A 248 -76.62 -32.63 18.49
N ALA A 249 -76.03 -33.42 17.59
CA ALA A 249 -76.76 -34.45 16.83
C ALA A 249 -77.27 -35.56 17.74
N THR A 250 -76.46 -36.03 18.70
CA THR A 250 -76.86 -37.05 19.68
C THR A 250 -77.92 -36.54 20.68
N ALA A 251 -77.88 -35.27 21.07
CA ALA A 251 -78.93 -34.65 21.90
C ALA A 251 -80.30 -34.58 21.17
N SER A 252 -80.31 -34.45 19.84
CA SER A 252 -81.55 -34.43 19.04
C SER A 252 -82.14 -35.82 18.73
N SER A 253 -81.32 -36.89 18.77
CA SER A 253 -81.70 -38.22 18.26
C SER A 253 -82.08 -39.24 19.34
N GLY A 254 -81.96 -38.94 20.65
CA GLY A 254 -82.41 -39.82 21.74
C GLY A 254 -81.84 -41.25 21.75
N ARG A 255 -80.77 -41.52 20.99
CA ARG A 255 -80.10 -42.84 20.95
C ARG A 255 -78.64 -42.64 21.30
N TYR A 256 -78.27 -43.10 22.50
CA TYR A 256 -76.88 -43.23 22.93
C TYR A 256 -76.30 -44.53 22.34
N PRO A 257 -75.27 -44.51 21.48
CA PRO A 257 -74.52 -45.72 21.14
C PRO A 257 -73.49 -46.00 22.23
N ALA A 258 -73.18 -47.28 22.43
CA ALA A 258 -72.27 -47.77 23.44
C ALA A 258 -70.84 -47.21 23.27
N VAL A 259 -70.38 -46.50 24.32
CA VAL A 259 -69.01 -46.38 24.84
C VAL A 259 -67.86 -46.55 23.82
N TYR A 260 -67.24 -45.45 23.41
CA TYR A 260 -65.84 -45.47 22.98
C TYR A 260 -64.96 -45.24 24.21
N ARG A 261 -64.34 -46.32 24.73
CA ARG A 261 -63.32 -46.21 25.79
C ARG A 261 -62.06 -45.58 25.18
N SER A 262 -61.53 -44.53 25.80
CA SER A 262 -60.19 -44.04 25.48
C SER A 262 -59.17 -45.10 25.85
N LEU A 263 -58.35 -45.53 24.89
CA LEU A 263 -57.10 -46.23 25.16
C LEU A 263 -56.09 -45.19 25.66
N THR A 264 -56.22 -44.82 26.94
CA THR A 264 -55.16 -44.16 27.71
C THR A 264 -54.68 -45.15 28.76
N GLY A 265 -53.65 -45.89 28.40
CA GLY A 265 -53.00 -46.84 29.29
C GLY A 265 -52.28 -47.95 28.52
N MET A 266 -51.04 -47.68 28.10
CA MET A 266 -49.94 -48.64 28.20
C MET A 266 -48.61 -47.87 28.08
N CYS A 267 -47.75 -48.16 29.06
CA CYS A 267 -46.42 -47.63 29.30
C CYS A 267 -45.45 -47.88 28.15
#